data_AF-A0A381T5T9-F1
#
_entry.id   AF-A0A381T5T9-F1
#
_cell.length_a   1.000
_cell.length_b   1.000
_cell.length_c   1.000
_cell.angle_alpha   90.00
_cell.angle_beta   90.00
_cell.angle_gamma   90.00
#
_symmetry.space_group_name_H-M   'P 1'
#
loop_
_entity.id
_entity.type
_entity.pdbx_description
1 polymer ?
#
loop_
_entity_poly.entity_id
_entity_poly.type
_entity_poly.pdbx_seq_one_letter_code
_entity_poly.pdbx_strand_id
1 'polypeptide(L)'
;MSQVKEDLICEIIRLSQTNLLDKKCANQNRETQEQIAVEWIRKNAADYRSDFQSRLNAFPASKLGEILKTLSNSGKDLNDILEGVEPSTIRRT
;
A
#
# COMPACT_ATOMS: atom_id res chain seq x y z
N MET A 1 -6.72 4.77 17.24
CA MET A 1 -6.62 3.29 17.22
C MET A 1 -5.55 2.90 18.23
N SER A 2 -5.09 1.65 18.31
CA SER A 2 -3.81 1.40 19.00
C SER A 2 -2.67 1.95 18.13
N GLN A 3 -1.64 2.52 18.76
CA GLN A 3 -0.45 3.04 18.06
C GLN A 3 0.13 2.01 17.09
N VAL A 4 0.24 0.75 17.53
CA VAL A 4 0.70 -0.38 16.71
C VAL A 4 -0.09 -0.55 15.41
N LYS A 5 -1.42 -0.37 15.46
CA LYS A 5 -2.26 -0.48 14.26
C LYS A 5 -1.98 0.69 13.30
N GLU A 6 -1.80 1.90 13.81
CA GLU A 6 -1.50 3.08 12.98
C GLU A 6 -0.13 2.95 12.32
N ASP A 7 0.88 2.47 13.06
CA ASP A 7 2.22 2.20 12.55
C ASP A 7 2.19 1.13 11.45
N LEU A 8 1.44 0.03 11.65
CA LEU A 8 1.26 -1.01 10.64
C LEU A 8 0.63 -0.46 9.35
N ILE A 9 -0.41 0.36 9.45
CA ILE A 9 -1.06 0.96 8.28
C ILE A 9 -0.10 1.87 7.54
N CYS A 10 0.67 2.70 8.27
CA CYS A 10 1.66 3.56 7.66
C CYS A 10 2.73 2.76 6.90
N GLU A 11 3.24 1.69 7.51
CA GLU A 11 4.27 0.84 6.90
C GLU A 11 3.74 0.09 5.68
N ILE A 12 2.52 -0.44 5.76
CA ILE A 12 1.84 -1.11 4.63
C ILE A 12 1.70 -0.16 3.44
N ILE A 13 1.23 1.08 3.67
CA ILE A 13 1.09 2.07 2.61
C ILE A 13 2.45 2.45 2.03
N ARG A 14 3.45 2.70 2.88
CA ARG A 14 4.81 3.05 2.46
C ARG A 14 5.41 1.97 1.57
N LEU A 15 5.39 0.72 2.04
CA LEU A 15 5.95 -0.42 1.30
C LEU A 15 5.20 -0.67 -0.01
N SER A 16 3.88 -0.57 0.01
CA SER A 16 3.08 -0.67 -1.21
C SER A 16 3.41 0.40 -2.24
N GLN A 17 3.65 1.64 -1.82
CA GLN A 17 4.05 2.73 -2.72
C GLN A 17 5.43 2.47 -3.31
N THR A 18 6.38 1.98 -2.50
CA THR A 18 7.70 1.54 -2.97
C THR A 18 7.57 0.47 -4.04
N ASN A 19 6.82 -0.61 -3.77
CA ASN A 19 6.63 -1.70 -4.72
C ASN A 19 5.97 -1.24 -6.03
N LEU A 20 4.96 -0.35 -5.96
CA LEU A 20 4.32 0.22 -7.14
C LEU A 20 5.30 1.05 -7.98
N LEU A 21 6.11 1.88 -7.33
CA LEU A 21 7.10 2.71 -8.01
C LEU A 21 8.21 1.86 -8.63
N ASP A 22 8.70 0.84 -7.93
CA ASP A 22 9.69 -0.10 -8.46
C ASP A 22 9.19 -0.77 -9.74
N LYS A 23 7.92 -1.19 -9.78
CA LYS A 23 7.29 -1.73 -11.00
C LYS A 23 7.21 -0.71 -12.13
N LYS A 24 6.78 0.53 -11.85
CA LYS A 24 6.71 1.60 -12.86
C LYS A 24 8.09 1.97 -13.41
N CYS A 25 9.12 1.80 -12.60
CA CYS A 25 10.50 2.18 -12.86
C CYS A 25 11.38 1.05 -13.40
N ALA A 26 10.89 -0.20 -13.43
CA ALA A 26 11.70 -1.42 -13.64
C ALA A 26 12.61 -1.40 -14.88
N ASN A 27 12.22 -0.70 -15.95
CA ASN A 27 12.94 -0.65 -17.23
C ASN A 27 13.56 0.71 -17.54
N GLN A 28 13.63 1.62 -16.56
CA GLN A 28 14.11 2.99 -16.74
C GLN A 28 15.52 3.16 -16.17
N ASN A 29 16.27 4.11 -16.73
CA ASN A 29 17.54 4.53 -16.11
C ASN A 29 17.28 5.31 -14.81
N ARG A 30 18.28 5.42 -13.95
CA ARG A 30 18.14 6.02 -12.62
C ARG A 30 17.58 7.45 -12.62
N GLU A 31 18.02 8.31 -13.54
CA GLU A 31 17.55 9.69 -13.61
C GLU A 31 16.05 9.74 -13.97
N THR A 32 15.63 8.91 -14.93
CA THR A 32 14.23 8.77 -15.31
C THR A 32 13.39 8.15 -14.18
N GLN A 33 13.95 7.19 -13.42
CA GLN A 33 13.27 6.61 -12.25
C GLN A 33 13.00 7.66 -11.17
N GLU A 34 13.98 8.49 -10.83
CA GLU A 34 13.83 9.57 -9.84
C GLU A 34 12.75 10.58 -10.28
N GLN A 35 12.74 10.97 -11.56
CA GLN A 35 11.71 11.85 -12.11
C GLN A 35 10.32 11.23 -12.04
N ILE A 36 10.16 9.96 -12.46
CA ILE A 36 8.88 9.23 -12.38
C ILE A 36 8.38 9.15 -10.94
N ALA A 37 9.26 8.81 -10.00
CA ALA A 37 8.90 8.70 -8.58
C ALA A 37 8.43 10.05 -8.02
N VAL A 38 9.17 11.13 -8.25
CA VAL A 38 8.80 12.48 -7.78
C VAL A 38 7.49 12.95 -8.42
N GLU A 39 7.33 12.76 -9.73
CA GLU A 39 6.12 13.10 -10.47
C GLU A 39 4.90 12.35 -9.92
N TRP A 40 5.06 11.05 -9.68
CA TRP A 40 4.00 10.21 -9.14
C TRP A 40 3.63 10.62 -7.72
N ILE A 41 4.62 10.87 -6.85
CA ILE A 41 4.39 11.30 -5.47
C ILE A 41 3.61 12.61 -5.46
N ARG A 42 4.05 13.61 -6.26
CA ARG A 42 3.42 14.92 -6.35
C ARG A 42 1.94 14.83 -6.73
N LYS A 43 1.60 13.90 -7.62
CA LYS A 43 0.25 13.78 -8.20
C LYS A 43 -0.66 12.81 -7.44
N ASN A 44 -0.12 11.77 -6.81
CA ASN A 44 -0.93 10.60 -6.40
C ASN A 44 -0.74 10.18 -4.93
N ALA A 45 0.36 10.54 -4.26
CA ALA A 45 0.68 9.94 -2.95
C ALA A 45 -0.36 10.24 -1.87
N ALA A 46 -0.95 11.44 -1.88
CA ALA A 46 -1.98 11.85 -0.93
C ALA A 46 -3.27 11.04 -1.12
N ASP A 47 -3.75 10.94 -2.35
CA ASP A 47 -4.98 10.20 -2.68
C ASP A 47 -4.80 8.70 -2.44
N TYR A 48 -3.64 8.15 -2.84
CA TYR A 48 -3.28 6.76 -2.58
C TYR A 48 -3.30 6.45 -1.08
N ARG A 49 -2.71 7.33 -0.26
CA ARG A 49 -2.72 7.18 1.20
C ARG A 49 -4.14 7.24 1.74
N SER A 50 -4.93 8.23 1.33
CA SER A 50 -6.30 8.42 1.81
C SER A 50 -7.19 7.22 1.50
N ASP A 51 -7.16 6.73 0.26
CA ASP A 51 -7.93 5.57 -0.19
C ASP A 51 -7.59 4.32 0.63
N PHE A 52 -6.30 3.93 0.63
CA PHE A 52 -5.90 2.70 1.31
C PHE A 52 -5.95 2.81 2.83
N GLN A 53 -5.73 3.98 3.42
CA GLN A 53 -5.89 4.17 4.86
C GLN A 53 -7.33 3.86 5.28
N SER A 54 -8.33 4.34 4.53
CA SER A 54 -9.74 4.07 4.82
C SER A 54 -10.07 2.57 4.77
N ARG A 55 -9.54 1.85 3.78
CA ARG A 55 -9.74 0.40 3.59
C ARG A 55 -9.01 -0.42 4.65
N LEU A 56 -7.75 -0.07 4.95
CA LEU A 56 -6.93 -0.78 5.93
C LEU A 56 -7.42 -0.59 7.36
N ASN A 57 -8.04 0.56 7.66
CA ASN A 57 -8.65 0.82 8.96
C ASN A 57 -9.72 -0.20 9.36
N ALA A 58 -10.37 -0.86 8.38
CA ALA A 58 -11.38 -1.88 8.63
C ALA A 58 -10.80 -3.23 9.12
N PHE A 59 -9.50 -3.47 8.93
CA PHE A 59 -8.87 -4.73 9.32
C PHE A 59 -8.36 -4.74 10.77
N PRO A 60 -8.36 -5.90 11.45
CA PRO A 60 -7.66 -6.06 12.72
C PRO A 60 -6.13 -6.06 12.52
N ALA A 61 -5.37 -5.79 13.58
CA ALA A 61 -3.91 -5.72 13.54
C ALA A 61 -3.24 -7.03 13.06
N SER A 62 -3.81 -8.19 13.41
CA SER A 62 -3.35 -9.50 12.91
C SER A 62 -3.41 -9.56 11.38
N LYS A 63 -4.53 -9.14 10.79
CA LYS A 63 -4.72 -9.14 9.34
C LYS A 63 -3.82 -8.12 8.64
N LEU A 64 -3.59 -6.96 9.26
CA LEU A 64 -2.61 -5.99 8.76
C LEU A 64 -1.19 -6.60 8.75
N GLY A 65 -0.82 -7.36 9.77
CA GLY A 65 0.46 -8.09 9.79
C GLY A 65 0.59 -9.11 8.65
N GLU A 66 -0.48 -9.83 8.31
CA GLU A 66 -0.50 -10.72 7.13
C GLU A 66 -0.34 -9.97 5.81
N ILE A 67 -1.04 -8.84 5.65
CA ILE A 67 -0.93 -7.99 4.46
C ILE A 67 0.51 -7.48 4.31
N LEU A 68 1.10 -6.98 5.39
CA LEU A 68 2.49 -6.52 5.40
C LEU A 68 3.45 -7.65 4.99
N LYS A 69 3.29 -8.85 5.56
CA LYS A 69 4.10 -10.02 5.21
C LYS A 69 3.98 -10.37 3.72
N THR A 70 2.78 -10.31 3.15
CA THR A 70 2.56 -10.57 1.72
C THR A 70 3.25 -9.51 0.86
N LEU A 71 3.12 -8.22 1.19
CA LEU A 71 3.79 -7.14 0.47
C LEU A 71 5.31 -7.31 0.46
N SER A 72 5.91 -7.62 1.61
CA SER A 72 7.36 -7.80 1.75
C SER A 72 7.91 -8.96 0.93
N ASN A 73 7.12 -10.02 0.75
CA ASN A 73 7.60 -11.26 0.11
C ASN A 73 7.28 -11.36 -1.38
N SER A 74 6.35 -10.56 -1.89
CA SER A 74 5.82 -10.73 -3.26
C SER A 74 6.17 -9.61 -4.23
N GLY A 75 6.64 -8.46 -3.74
CA GLY A 75 6.82 -7.27 -4.58
C GLY A 75 5.50 -6.71 -5.14
N LYS A 76 4.36 -7.20 -4.67
CA LYS A 76 3.03 -6.69 -5.01
C LYS A 76 2.75 -5.36 -4.32
N ASP A 77 1.82 -4.59 -4.85
CA ASP A 77 1.27 -3.41 -4.19
C ASP A 77 -0.19 -3.67 -3.78
N LEU A 78 -0.79 -2.73 -3.04
CA LEU A 78 -2.12 -2.88 -2.47
C LEU A 78 -3.21 -2.95 -3.54
N ASN A 79 -2.99 -2.46 -4.77
CA ASN A 79 -3.95 -2.70 -5.85
C ASN A 79 -4.02 -4.19 -6.17
N ASP A 80 -2.89 -4.89 -6.25
CA ASP A 80 -2.88 -6.32 -6.54
C ASP A 80 -3.44 -7.18 -5.40
N ILE A 81 -3.26 -6.73 -4.15
CA ILE A 81 -3.65 -7.51 -2.95
C ILE A 81 -5.11 -7.29 -2.60
N LEU A 82 -5.62 -6.08 -2.82
CA LEU A 82 -6.98 -5.70 -2.42
C LEU A 82 -7.94 -5.58 -3.61
N GLU A 83 -7.50 -5.92 -4.84
CA GLU A 83 -8.40 -6.14 -5.97
C GLU A 83 -9.46 -7.19 -5.60
N GLY A 84 -10.74 -6.85 -5.73
CA GLY A 84 -11.87 -7.73 -5.40
C GLY A 84 -12.26 -7.82 -3.93
N VAL A 85 -11.60 -7.08 -3.01
CA VAL A 85 -12.02 -6.99 -1.61
C VAL A 85 -13.01 -5.82 -1.44
N GLU A 86 -14.29 -6.09 -1.72
CA GLU A 86 -15.39 -5.18 -1.39
C GLU A 86 -15.51 -5.00 0.14
N PRO A 87 -15.75 -3.77 0.65
CA PRO A 87 -15.92 -3.47 2.08
C PRO A 87 -17.00 -4.32 2.77
N SER A 88 -17.93 -4.90 2.01
CA SER A 88 -19.06 -5.71 2.47
C SER A 88 -18.70 -7.12 2.95
N THR A 89 -17.47 -7.58 2.73
CA THR A 89 -17.03 -8.93 3.14
C THR A 89 -16.54 -9.01 4.59
N ILE A 90 -16.41 -7.87 5.28
CA ILE A 90 -16.14 -7.83 6.73
C ILE A 90 -17.47 -8.06 7.46
N ARG A 91 -18.05 -9.26 7.29
CA ARG A 91 -19.13 -9.72 8.16
C ARG A 91 -18.56 -9.98 9.54
N ARG A 92 -19.11 -9.26 10.52
CA ARG A 92 -19.02 -9.53 11.94
C ARG A 92 -19.27 -11.02 12.21
N THR A 93 -18.29 -11.68 12.79
CA THR A 93 -18.47 -12.88 13.62
C THR A 93 -17.92 -12.56 14.99
#